data_AF-A0A3T0CUC0-F1
#
_entry.id   AF-A0A3T0CUC0-F1
#
_cell.length_a   1.000
_cell.length_b   1.000
_cell.length_c   1.000
_cell.angle_alpha   90.00
_cell.angle_beta   90.00
_cell.angle_gamma   90.00
#
_symmetry.space_group_name_H-M   'P 1'
#
loop_
_entity.id
_entity.type
_entity.pdbx_description
1 polymer ?
#
loop_
_entity_poly.entity_id
_entity_poly.type
_entity_poly.pdbx_seq_one_letter_code
_entity_poly.pdbx_strand_id
1 'polypeptide(L)'
;MYNWHGGYTIGQVFHDPEPSNADAGESQFIDGTLVVKVLFAEYDPAAIVGPDPLANAPAWQIQDPFSASNATFEVRLIQMDIAVKDPRSTDTGWVFATYVYDESLPAATPQQRWYNLTPVGLAWGNDPDVTFDGDPDLDETWINPAVPAPFDGHVGLHGRLNGPVDNPQSACMSCHSTAQVREGQTSVGAYTAARMVPDNSCSATERQYWFRNIAGSEPFGQMTEPPGYCEPEAPPVASPPMRALDYSLQVQRGLVNGVALNHANPCLGHIPPDHLPDAERRRMMMALKQGDIERKRWVEESVRSPLPQALRAVDELPSWNAVGMEPDPEIKEVYPGR
;
A
#
# COMPACT_ATOMS: atom_id res chain seq x y z
N MET A 1 11.02 -4.10 -1.69
CA MET A 1 12.35 -4.64 -1.33
C MET A 1 13.00 -3.69 -0.35
N TYR A 2 13.81 -4.20 0.56
CA TYR A 2 14.52 -3.40 1.55
C TYR A 2 16.02 -3.71 1.48
N ASN A 3 16.88 -2.73 1.75
CA ASN A 3 18.28 -3.02 2.08
C ASN A 3 18.37 -3.69 3.47
N TRP A 4 19.59 -3.99 3.92
CA TRP A 4 19.80 -4.71 5.17
C TRP A 4 19.34 -3.92 6.42
N HIS A 5 19.45 -2.58 6.43
CA HIS A 5 18.88 -1.73 7.49
C HIS A 5 17.35 -1.87 7.57
N GLY A 6 16.68 -1.74 6.42
CA GLY A 6 15.24 -1.91 6.35
C GLY A 6 14.81 -3.32 6.72
N GLY A 7 15.51 -4.33 6.21
CA GLY A 7 15.26 -5.74 6.53
C GLY A 7 15.40 -6.05 8.03
N TYR A 8 16.37 -5.44 8.72
CA TYR A 8 16.51 -5.57 10.17
C TYR A 8 15.26 -5.06 10.90
N THR A 9 14.79 -3.85 10.54
CA THR A 9 13.60 -3.22 11.13
C THR A 9 12.35 -4.06 10.89
N ILE A 10 12.14 -4.54 9.66
CA ILE A 10 11.05 -5.46 9.32
C ILE A 10 11.09 -6.72 10.19
N GLY A 11 12.30 -7.27 10.43
CA GLY A 11 12.49 -8.43 11.28
C GLY A 11 12.23 -8.17 12.78
N GLN A 12 12.33 -6.93 13.25
CA GLN A 12 11.93 -6.57 14.62
C GLN A 12 10.41 -6.48 14.75
N VAL A 13 9.74 -5.88 13.76
CA VAL A 13 8.27 -5.81 13.72
C VAL A 13 7.68 -7.21 13.66
N PHE A 14 8.13 -8.04 12.72
CA PHE A 14 7.65 -9.41 12.51
C PHE A 14 8.65 -10.44 13.07
N HIS A 15 9.00 -10.31 14.34
CA HIS A 15 10.00 -11.15 15.01
C HIS A 15 9.48 -12.55 15.38
N ASP A 16 8.17 -12.76 15.37
CA ASP A 16 7.51 -14.02 15.73
C ASP A 16 6.89 -14.68 14.47
N PRO A 17 7.00 -16.02 14.32
CA PRO A 17 6.28 -16.76 13.27
C PRO A 17 4.76 -16.58 13.28
N GLU A 18 4.17 -16.29 14.44
CA GLU A 18 2.76 -15.95 14.63
C GLU A 18 2.51 -14.47 14.30
N PRO A 19 1.86 -14.14 13.17
CA PRO A 19 1.72 -12.75 12.71
C PRO A 19 0.95 -11.84 13.67
N SER A 20 0.09 -12.40 14.51
CA SER A 20 -0.66 -11.66 15.53
C SER A 20 0.23 -11.14 16.68
N ASN A 21 1.45 -11.67 16.83
CA ASN A 21 2.45 -11.22 17.80
C ASN A 21 3.36 -10.10 17.26
N ALA A 22 3.10 -9.58 16.06
CA ALA A 22 3.91 -8.50 15.48
C ALA A 22 3.88 -7.23 16.35
N ASP A 23 5.03 -6.55 16.46
CA ASP A 23 5.20 -5.35 17.28
C ASP A 23 5.32 -4.10 16.41
N ALA A 24 4.24 -3.32 16.35
CA ALA A 24 4.20 -2.06 15.62
C ALA A 24 5.15 -0.99 16.20
N GLY A 25 5.55 -1.12 17.48
CA GLY A 25 6.49 -0.22 18.15
C GLY A 25 7.90 -0.27 17.57
N GLU A 26 8.27 -1.38 16.92
CA GLU A 26 9.59 -1.61 16.33
C GLU A 26 9.69 -1.15 14.86
N SER A 27 8.73 -0.35 14.39
CA SER A 27 8.62 0.08 12.98
C SER A 27 9.45 1.31 12.61
N GLN A 28 10.23 1.87 13.53
CA GLN A 28 11.10 3.01 13.26
C GLN A 28 12.35 2.55 12.51
N PHE A 29 12.48 2.97 11.25
CA PHE A 29 13.58 2.54 10.40
C PHE A 29 14.88 3.24 10.74
N ILE A 30 15.97 2.49 10.64
CA ILE A 30 17.34 2.99 10.82
C ILE A 30 17.67 3.95 9.66
N ASP A 31 18.33 5.08 9.97
CA ASP A 31 18.87 6.00 8.96
C ASP A 31 19.71 5.28 7.89
N GLY A 32 19.52 5.66 6.63
CA GLY A 32 20.08 4.96 5.48
C GLY A 32 19.31 3.69 5.11
N THR A 33 18.13 3.45 5.68
CA THR A 33 17.20 2.46 5.13
C THR A 33 16.83 2.87 3.71
N LEU A 34 16.86 1.89 2.81
CA LEU A 34 16.45 2.04 1.42
C LEU A 34 15.30 1.05 1.16
N VAL A 35 14.19 1.58 0.64
CA VAL A 35 13.06 0.81 0.15
C VAL A 35 12.98 0.98 -1.35
N VAL A 36 12.82 -0.12 -2.08
CA VAL A 36 12.58 -0.12 -3.53
C VAL A 36 11.31 -0.91 -3.79
N LYS A 37 10.30 -0.26 -4.36
CA LYS A 37 9.04 -0.85 -4.80
C LYS A 37 9.02 -0.84 -6.31
N VAL A 38 8.75 -1.99 -6.91
CA VAL A 38 8.64 -2.14 -8.37
C VAL A 38 7.21 -2.45 -8.72
N LEU A 39 6.70 -1.74 -9.71
CA LEU A 39 5.31 -1.80 -10.13
C LEU A 39 5.24 -2.34 -11.55
N PHE A 40 4.32 -3.27 -11.74
CA PHE A 40 4.05 -3.88 -13.02
C PHE A 40 2.60 -3.61 -13.40
N ALA A 41 2.36 -3.34 -14.68
CA ALA A 41 1.03 -3.25 -15.25
C ALA A 41 0.72 -4.55 -16.02
N GLU A 42 -0.52 -5.02 -15.93
CA GLU A 42 -1.04 -6.00 -16.89
C GLU A 42 -0.88 -5.45 -18.30
N TYR A 43 -0.34 -6.29 -19.18
CA TYR A 43 -0.01 -5.89 -20.54
C TYR A 43 -0.94 -6.58 -21.54
N ASP A 44 -1.95 -5.83 -21.99
CA ASP A 44 -2.82 -6.19 -23.10
C ASP A 44 -2.57 -5.25 -24.29
N PRO A 45 -1.80 -5.68 -25.31
CA PRO A 45 -1.57 -4.90 -26.52
C PRO A 45 -2.85 -4.46 -27.23
N ALA A 46 -3.93 -5.23 -27.12
CA ALA A 46 -5.19 -4.92 -27.80
C ALA A 46 -5.95 -3.77 -27.12
N ALA A 47 -5.69 -3.51 -25.84
CA ALA A 47 -6.26 -2.42 -25.08
C ALA A 47 -5.48 -1.09 -25.23
N ILE A 48 -4.27 -1.13 -25.80
CA ILE A 48 -3.42 0.06 -25.96
C ILE A 48 -3.91 0.88 -27.16
N VAL A 49 -4.25 2.15 -26.88
CA VAL A 49 -4.60 3.14 -27.90
C VAL A 49 -3.44 4.11 -28.07
N GLY A 50 -2.83 4.11 -29.25
CA GLY A 50 -1.66 4.97 -29.55
C GLY A 50 -0.33 4.22 -29.44
N PRO A 51 0.79 4.95 -29.24
CA PRO A 51 2.09 4.32 -29.00
C PRO A 51 2.08 3.46 -27.73
N ASP A 52 2.70 2.29 -27.78
CA ASP A 52 2.84 1.41 -26.61
C ASP A 52 3.80 2.03 -25.58
N PRO A 53 3.29 2.44 -24.40
CA PRO A 53 4.13 3.10 -23.38
C PRO A 53 5.07 2.12 -22.66
N LEU A 54 4.83 0.82 -22.79
CA LEU A 54 5.61 -0.25 -22.15
C LEU A 54 6.28 -1.14 -23.20
N ALA A 55 6.49 -0.62 -24.41
CA ALA A 55 7.18 -1.33 -25.48
C ALA A 55 8.53 -1.83 -24.96
N ASN A 56 8.80 -3.13 -25.12
CA ASN A 56 10.03 -3.80 -24.69
C ASN A 56 10.42 -3.65 -23.20
N ALA A 57 9.52 -3.14 -22.35
CA ALA A 57 9.74 -3.13 -20.91
C ALA A 57 10.02 -4.55 -20.39
N PRO A 58 10.84 -4.70 -19.34
CA PRO A 58 11.01 -5.97 -18.65
C PRO A 58 9.65 -6.62 -18.35
N ALA A 59 9.49 -7.88 -18.77
CA ALA A 59 8.21 -8.57 -18.77
C ALA A 59 8.30 -9.92 -18.04
N TRP A 60 7.20 -10.27 -17.36
CA TRP A 60 7.04 -11.55 -16.68
C TRP A 60 5.67 -12.14 -16.97
N GLN A 61 5.58 -13.46 -16.99
CA GLN A 61 4.31 -14.17 -16.98
C GLN A 61 3.93 -14.44 -15.52
N ILE A 62 2.76 -13.97 -15.10
CA ILE A 62 2.23 -14.20 -13.76
C ILE A 62 0.89 -14.91 -13.81
N GLN A 63 0.55 -15.61 -12.75
CA GLN A 63 -0.76 -16.22 -12.56
C GLN A 63 -1.61 -15.30 -11.69
N ASP A 64 -2.90 -15.14 -12.03
CA ASP A 64 -3.87 -14.54 -11.10
C ASP A 64 -4.04 -15.49 -9.90
N PRO A 65 -3.64 -15.10 -8.68
CA PRO A 65 -3.74 -15.97 -7.51
C PRO A 65 -5.19 -16.31 -7.12
N PHE A 66 -6.18 -15.60 -7.68
CA PHE A 66 -7.60 -15.83 -7.45
C PHE A 66 -8.27 -16.61 -8.60
N SER A 67 -7.54 -16.86 -9.69
CA SER A 67 -8.03 -17.66 -10.80
C SER A 67 -7.86 -19.15 -10.51
N ALA A 68 -8.94 -19.91 -10.68
CA ALA A 68 -8.87 -21.38 -10.67
C ALA A 68 -8.12 -21.95 -11.89
N SER A 69 -7.79 -21.10 -12.87
CA SER A 69 -7.01 -21.45 -14.05
C SER A 69 -5.52 -21.33 -13.77
N ASN A 70 -4.72 -22.22 -14.35
CA ASN A 70 -3.26 -22.09 -14.42
C ASN A 70 -2.80 -21.18 -15.59
N ALA A 71 -3.73 -20.47 -16.21
CA ALA A 71 -3.39 -19.48 -17.24
C ALA A 71 -2.53 -18.38 -16.62
N THR A 72 -1.51 -17.98 -17.37
CA THR A 72 -0.67 -16.83 -17.05
C THR A 72 -0.96 -15.70 -18.01
N PHE A 73 -0.71 -14.48 -17.57
CA PHE A 73 -0.76 -13.27 -18.38
C PHE A 73 0.52 -12.45 -18.20
N GLU A 74 0.82 -11.62 -19.20
CA GLU A 74 2.02 -10.79 -19.20
C GLU A 74 1.82 -9.55 -18.33
N VAL A 75 2.81 -9.25 -17.50
CA VAL A 75 2.94 -7.95 -16.85
C VAL A 75 4.27 -7.31 -17.22
N ARG A 76 4.28 -5.99 -17.32
CA ARG A 76 5.45 -5.20 -17.72
C ARG A 76 5.78 -4.11 -16.72
N LEU A 77 7.08 -3.86 -16.51
CA LEU A 77 7.57 -2.83 -15.60
C LEU A 77 7.07 -1.46 -16.07
N ILE A 78 6.36 -0.74 -15.20
CA ILE A 78 5.86 0.62 -15.48
C ILE A 78 6.55 1.67 -14.60
N GLN A 79 6.77 1.36 -13.33
CA GLN A 79 7.24 2.32 -12.33
C GLN A 79 8.14 1.66 -11.30
N MET A 80 9.08 2.43 -10.76
CA MET A 80 9.88 2.09 -9.60
C MET A 80 9.85 3.24 -8.60
N ASP A 81 9.39 2.97 -7.39
CA ASP A 81 9.47 3.91 -6.28
C ASP A 81 10.65 3.56 -5.39
N ILE A 82 11.35 4.59 -4.94
CA ILE A 82 12.45 4.49 -4.00
C ILE A 82 12.15 5.41 -2.82
N ALA A 83 12.30 4.92 -1.60
CA ALA A 83 12.25 5.73 -0.40
C ALA A 83 13.52 5.53 0.42
N VAL A 84 14.12 6.61 0.91
CA VAL A 84 15.33 6.59 1.73
C VAL A 84 15.05 7.29 3.05
N LYS A 85 15.35 6.60 4.16
CA LYS A 85 15.38 7.22 5.48
C LYS A 85 16.64 8.08 5.56
N ASP A 86 16.49 9.39 5.57
CA ASP A 86 17.61 10.32 5.51
C ASP A 86 17.42 11.47 6.51
N PRO A 87 18.30 11.60 7.53
CA PRO A 87 18.16 12.61 8.57
C PRO A 87 18.36 14.04 8.04
N ARG A 88 18.82 14.22 6.79
CA ARG A 88 18.89 15.54 6.15
C ARG A 88 17.52 16.08 5.76
N SER A 89 16.52 15.20 5.62
CA SER A 89 15.12 15.59 5.50
C SER A 89 14.58 15.81 6.92
N THR A 90 14.73 17.02 7.46
CA THR A 90 14.58 17.26 8.91
C THR A 90 13.15 17.10 9.42
N ASP A 91 12.17 17.38 8.58
CA ASP A 91 10.77 17.47 9.02
C ASP A 91 10.06 16.13 8.92
N THR A 92 10.46 15.29 7.96
CA THR A 92 9.81 14.00 7.67
C THR A 92 10.72 12.80 7.98
N GLY A 93 12.05 12.98 7.86
CA GLY A 93 13.05 11.93 7.95
C GLY A 93 13.15 11.05 6.70
N TRP A 94 12.42 11.36 5.63
CA TRP A 94 12.38 10.55 4.41
C TRP A 94 12.55 11.38 3.14
N VAL A 95 13.13 10.74 2.13
CA VAL A 95 13.17 11.22 0.75
C VAL A 95 12.56 10.17 -0.15
N PHE A 96 11.57 10.56 -0.94
CA PHE A 96 10.88 9.72 -1.92
C PHE A 96 11.34 10.09 -3.31
N ALA A 97 11.48 9.07 -4.16
CA ALA A 97 11.80 9.20 -5.56
C ALA A 97 10.90 8.25 -6.35
N THR A 98 10.42 8.71 -7.49
CA THR A 98 9.63 7.89 -8.40
C THR A 98 10.30 7.90 -9.76
N TYR A 99 10.33 6.74 -10.41
CA TYR A 99 10.86 6.53 -11.74
C TYR A 99 9.84 5.81 -12.60
N VAL A 100 9.84 6.08 -13.90
CA VAL A 100 9.03 5.40 -14.90
C VAL A 100 9.89 4.67 -15.89
N TYR A 101 9.36 3.59 -16.47
CA TYR A 101 10.01 2.95 -17.60
C TYR A 101 10.12 3.91 -18.80
N ASP A 102 11.30 3.97 -19.42
CA ASP A 102 11.57 4.84 -20.55
C ASP A 102 12.30 4.08 -21.67
N GLU A 103 11.52 3.65 -22.67
CA GLU A 103 11.99 2.92 -23.84
C GLU A 103 13.04 3.72 -24.66
N SER A 104 13.08 5.06 -24.53
CA SER A 104 14.03 5.89 -25.28
C SER A 104 15.47 5.81 -24.75
N LEU A 105 15.67 5.28 -23.54
CA LEU A 105 16.99 5.14 -22.94
C LEU A 105 17.79 3.98 -23.59
N PRO A 106 19.12 4.15 -23.79
CA PRO A 106 19.91 3.23 -24.61
C PRO A 106 20.42 2.02 -23.81
N ALA A 107 19.53 1.13 -23.36
CA ALA A 107 19.95 -0.17 -22.82
C ALA A 107 20.75 -0.95 -23.87
N ALA A 108 21.98 -1.37 -23.53
CA ALA A 108 22.84 -2.07 -24.48
C ALA A 108 22.36 -3.51 -24.78
N THR A 109 21.55 -4.10 -23.89
CA THR A 109 20.92 -5.42 -24.08
C THR A 109 19.48 -5.43 -23.56
N PRO A 110 18.61 -6.37 -24.03
CA PRO A 110 17.27 -6.54 -23.48
C PRO A 110 17.24 -6.74 -21.96
N GLN A 111 18.21 -7.46 -21.39
CA GLN A 111 18.29 -7.72 -19.95
C GLN A 111 18.62 -6.44 -19.15
N GLN A 112 19.28 -5.47 -19.78
CA GLN A 112 19.60 -4.18 -19.17
C GLN A 112 18.47 -3.17 -19.25
N ARG A 113 17.36 -3.47 -19.93
CA ARG A 113 16.18 -2.58 -19.97
C ARG A 113 15.56 -2.36 -18.60
N TRP A 114 15.91 -3.16 -17.59
CA TRP A 114 15.59 -2.84 -16.19
C TRP A 114 16.14 -1.48 -15.72
N TYR A 115 17.23 -1.00 -16.34
CA TYR A 115 17.84 0.29 -16.04
C TYR A 115 17.29 1.45 -16.87
N ASN A 116 16.37 1.18 -17.79
CA ASN A 116 15.70 2.21 -18.57
C ASN A 116 14.62 2.87 -17.72
N LEU A 117 15.07 3.69 -16.77
CA LEU A 117 14.23 4.38 -15.81
C LEU A 117 14.54 5.88 -15.86
N THR A 118 13.52 6.68 -16.18
CA THR A 118 13.60 8.13 -16.09
C THR A 118 12.96 8.58 -14.78
N PRO A 119 13.62 9.42 -13.95
CA PRO A 119 13.02 9.93 -12.74
C PRO A 119 11.81 10.79 -13.09
N VAL A 120 10.70 10.58 -12.39
CA VAL A 120 9.55 11.51 -12.36
C VAL A 120 9.89 12.69 -11.46
N GLY A 121 10.50 12.42 -10.30
CA GLY A 121 10.93 13.47 -9.39
C GLY A 121 11.38 12.95 -8.03
N LEU A 122 11.59 13.90 -7.12
CA LEU A 122 12.01 13.71 -5.73
C LEU A 122 11.10 14.53 -4.81
N ALA A 123 10.79 14.01 -3.62
CA ALA A 123 10.09 14.74 -2.56
C ALA A 123 10.73 14.43 -1.22
N TRP A 124 10.98 15.45 -0.41
CA TRP A 124 11.46 15.32 0.98
C TRP A 124 10.53 16.01 2.00
N GLY A 125 9.49 16.66 1.50
CA GLY A 125 8.36 17.17 2.26
C GLY A 125 7.09 17.16 1.42
N ASN A 126 6.04 17.77 1.96
CA ASN A 126 4.73 17.86 1.35
C ASN A 126 4.40 19.28 0.88
N ASP A 127 5.33 20.24 0.88
CA ASP A 127 5.10 21.61 0.42
C ASP A 127 3.83 22.23 1.04
N PRO A 128 3.70 22.32 2.39
CA PRO A 128 2.44 22.62 3.06
C PRO A 128 1.83 23.99 2.71
N ASP A 129 2.64 24.92 2.20
CA ASP A 129 2.20 26.26 1.79
C ASP A 129 1.58 26.28 0.38
N VAL A 130 1.73 25.21 -0.41
CA VAL A 130 1.20 25.10 -1.79
C VAL A 130 -0.27 24.68 -1.79
N THR A 131 -1.15 25.59 -2.22
CA THR A 131 -2.62 25.43 -2.06
C THR A 131 -3.41 25.44 -3.37
N PHE A 132 -2.75 25.57 -4.52
CA PHE A 132 -3.39 25.58 -5.84
C PHE A 132 -2.44 25.02 -6.92
N ASP A 133 -3.01 24.60 -8.05
CA ASP A 133 -2.24 24.04 -9.16
C ASP A 133 -1.42 25.11 -9.88
N GLY A 134 -0.17 24.79 -10.22
CA GLY A 134 0.73 25.71 -10.93
C GLY A 134 1.39 26.75 -10.04
N ASP A 135 1.31 26.57 -8.72
CA ASP A 135 2.16 27.29 -7.77
C ASP A 135 3.64 27.00 -8.10
N PRO A 136 4.48 28.03 -8.35
CA PRO A 136 5.89 27.82 -8.65
C PRO A 136 6.71 27.40 -7.43
N ASP A 137 6.18 27.53 -6.22
CA ASP A 137 6.92 27.41 -4.95
C ASP A 137 6.87 25.98 -4.37
N LEU A 138 7.16 24.97 -5.21
CA LEU A 138 7.46 23.62 -4.72
C LEU A 138 8.92 23.60 -4.22
N ASP A 139 9.09 23.86 -2.92
CA ASP A 139 10.40 23.95 -2.25
C ASP A 139 10.93 22.60 -1.75
N GLU A 140 10.03 21.64 -1.54
CA GLU A 140 10.29 20.30 -0.99
C GLU A 140 10.05 19.17 -1.98
N THR A 141 9.69 19.55 -3.21
CA THR A 141 9.48 18.67 -4.35
C THR A 141 10.29 19.16 -5.55
N TRP A 142 10.96 18.24 -6.23
CA TRP A 142 11.50 18.46 -7.56
C TRP A 142 10.83 17.52 -8.57
N ILE A 143 10.24 18.10 -9.63
CA ILE A 143 9.69 17.33 -10.76
C ILE A 143 10.64 17.42 -11.95
N ASN A 144 10.94 16.29 -12.56
CA ASN A 144 11.75 16.23 -13.76
C ASN A 144 10.96 16.79 -14.96
N PRO A 145 11.42 17.87 -15.63
CA PRO A 145 10.72 18.40 -16.79
C PRO A 145 10.87 17.52 -18.05
N ALA A 146 11.72 16.49 -18.00
CA ALA A 146 12.02 15.59 -19.12
C ALA A 146 11.41 14.19 -18.94
N VAL A 147 10.33 14.05 -18.16
CA VAL A 147 9.58 12.78 -18.08
C VAL A 147 9.03 12.43 -19.48
N PRO A 148 9.20 11.19 -19.95
CA PRO A 148 8.72 10.78 -21.26
C PRO A 148 7.19 10.66 -21.29
N ALA A 149 6.58 10.95 -22.44
CA ALA A 149 5.19 10.62 -22.69
C ALA A 149 4.97 9.09 -22.67
N PRO A 150 3.81 8.61 -22.21
CA PRO A 150 2.65 9.39 -21.76
C PRO A 150 2.70 9.78 -20.27
N PHE A 151 3.80 9.55 -19.57
CA PHE A 151 3.90 9.78 -18.13
C PHE A 151 4.16 11.25 -17.77
N ASP A 152 4.41 12.11 -18.76
CA ASP A 152 4.55 13.55 -18.54
C ASP A 152 3.28 14.14 -17.90
N GLY A 153 3.46 15.06 -16.95
CA GLY A 153 2.36 15.69 -16.23
C GLY A 153 1.60 14.79 -15.24
N HIS A 154 1.98 13.52 -15.09
CA HIS A 154 1.38 12.64 -14.09
C HIS A 154 1.99 12.91 -12.70
N VAL A 155 1.46 13.94 -12.05
CA VAL A 155 1.87 14.42 -10.73
C VAL A 155 0.71 14.33 -9.75
N GLY A 156 1.01 14.56 -8.47
CA GLY A 156 0.05 14.62 -7.39
C GLY A 156 -0.66 15.97 -7.30
N LEU A 157 -1.45 16.12 -6.25
CA LEU A 157 -2.22 17.34 -6.02
C LEU A 157 -1.29 18.57 -5.96
N HIS A 158 -1.63 19.61 -6.73
CA HIS A 158 -0.86 20.85 -6.87
C HIS A 158 0.57 20.67 -7.40
N GLY A 159 0.83 19.61 -8.16
CA GLY A 159 2.12 19.40 -8.83
C GLY A 159 3.17 18.65 -8.00
N ARG A 160 2.82 18.21 -6.79
CA ARG A 160 3.71 17.43 -5.91
C ARG A 160 4.08 16.08 -6.52
N LEU A 161 5.18 15.48 -6.06
CA LEU A 161 5.61 14.18 -6.57
C LEU A 161 4.54 13.10 -6.32
N ASN A 162 4.22 12.36 -7.38
CA ASN A 162 3.38 11.18 -7.34
C ASN A 162 3.77 10.21 -8.45
N GLY A 163 3.39 8.94 -8.33
CA GLY A 163 3.53 7.97 -9.41
C GLY A 163 2.45 8.10 -10.48
N PRO A 164 2.73 7.79 -11.75
CA PRO A 164 1.71 7.84 -12.80
C PRO A 164 0.52 6.91 -12.62
N VAL A 165 0.66 5.87 -11.80
CA VAL A 165 -0.45 4.96 -11.46
C VAL A 165 -1.00 5.17 -10.04
N ASP A 166 -0.54 6.21 -9.35
CA ASP A 166 -1.00 6.57 -8.02
C ASP A 166 -2.22 7.51 -8.08
N ASN A 167 -2.88 7.75 -6.94
CA ASN A 167 -4.06 8.61 -6.90
C ASN A 167 -3.67 10.10 -6.98
N PRO A 168 -4.13 10.86 -8.00
CA PRO A 168 -3.73 12.26 -8.20
C PRO A 168 -4.28 13.23 -7.14
N GLN A 169 -5.21 12.80 -6.27
CA GLN A 169 -5.67 13.61 -5.14
C GLN A 169 -4.70 13.57 -3.93
N SER A 170 -3.55 12.90 -4.06
CA SER A 170 -2.52 12.80 -3.03
C SER A 170 -1.14 13.14 -3.60
N ALA A 171 -0.11 12.87 -2.82
CA ALA A 171 1.30 12.87 -3.20
C ALA A 171 1.96 11.66 -2.53
N CYS A 172 3.15 11.25 -2.99
CA CYS A 172 3.86 10.11 -2.40
C CYS A 172 4.00 10.26 -0.87
N MET A 173 4.48 11.40 -0.40
CA MET A 173 4.68 11.65 1.03
C MET A 173 3.35 11.79 1.78
N SER A 174 2.37 12.51 1.25
CA SER A 174 1.01 12.61 1.82
C SER A 174 0.39 11.23 2.04
N CYS A 175 0.37 10.38 1.00
CA CYS A 175 -0.16 9.02 1.06
C CYS A 175 0.57 8.16 2.09
N HIS A 176 1.90 8.21 2.09
CA HIS A 176 2.71 7.39 2.99
C HIS A 176 2.71 7.89 4.45
N SER A 177 2.49 9.19 4.68
CA SER A 177 2.40 9.77 6.03
C SER A 177 1.25 9.17 6.84
N THR A 178 0.25 8.56 6.18
CA THR A 178 -0.89 7.90 6.84
C THR A 178 -0.57 6.50 7.34
N ALA A 179 0.68 6.04 7.19
CA ALA A 179 1.12 4.75 7.70
C ALA A 179 1.18 4.78 9.23
N GLN A 180 0.12 4.27 9.85
CA GLN A 180 0.00 4.14 11.30
C GLN A 180 -0.89 2.96 11.68
N VAL A 181 -0.87 2.54 12.95
CA VAL A 181 -1.89 1.63 13.51
C VAL A 181 -2.36 2.08 14.88
N ARG A 182 -3.58 1.70 15.25
CA ARG A 182 -4.13 1.81 16.60
C ARG A 182 -4.08 0.45 17.28
N GLU A 183 -3.23 0.34 18.29
CA GLU A 183 -3.11 -0.89 19.06
C GLU A 183 -4.45 -1.24 19.75
N GLY A 184 -4.74 -2.53 19.95
CA GLY A 184 -5.97 -2.95 20.64
C GLY A 184 -7.26 -2.84 19.83
N GLN A 185 -7.21 -2.44 18.55
CA GLN A 185 -8.34 -2.57 17.62
C GLN A 185 -8.20 -3.82 16.75
N THR A 186 -9.35 -4.37 16.33
CA THR A 186 -9.41 -5.59 15.51
C THR A 186 -10.11 -5.39 14.17
N SER A 187 -10.86 -4.31 13.96
CA SER A 187 -11.39 -3.99 12.64
C SER A 187 -10.34 -3.24 11.81
N VAL A 188 -10.23 -3.55 10.51
CA VAL A 188 -9.21 -2.95 9.63
C VAL A 188 -9.27 -1.42 9.62
N GLY A 189 -10.48 -0.86 9.56
CA GLY A 189 -10.69 0.60 9.56
C GLY A 189 -10.21 1.25 10.87
N ALA A 190 -10.67 0.74 12.01
CA ALA A 190 -10.27 1.26 13.32
C ALA A 190 -8.78 1.01 13.61
N TYR A 191 -8.22 -0.08 13.08
CA TYR A 191 -6.82 -0.43 13.25
C TYR A 191 -5.90 0.48 12.44
N THR A 192 -6.25 0.88 11.22
CA THR A 192 -5.42 1.80 10.42
C THR A 192 -5.63 3.27 10.80
N ALA A 193 -6.85 3.64 11.22
CA ALA A 193 -7.22 4.95 11.78
C ALA A 193 -6.96 6.19 10.91
N ALA A 194 -6.46 6.04 9.68
CA ALA A 194 -6.25 7.12 8.71
C ALA A 194 -6.49 6.65 7.27
N ARG A 195 -6.95 7.56 6.40
CA ARG A 195 -7.15 7.32 4.96
C ARG A 195 -5.99 7.92 4.16
N MET A 196 -5.53 7.23 3.13
CA MET A 196 -4.40 7.66 2.28
C MET A 196 -4.70 8.91 1.42
N VAL A 197 -5.98 9.25 1.26
CA VAL A 197 -6.44 10.41 0.49
C VAL A 197 -7.54 11.12 1.28
N PRO A 198 -7.67 12.45 1.15
CA PRO A 198 -8.82 13.16 1.68
C PRO A 198 -10.11 12.73 0.98
N ASP A 199 -11.23 12.87 1.67
CA ASP A 199 -12.54 12.63 1.06
C ASP A 199 -12.92 13.75 0.09
N ASN A 200 -13.77 13.42 -0.88
CA ASN A 200 -14.24 14.40 -1.86
C ASN A 200 -15.05 15.53 -1.23
N SER A 201 -15.69 15.27 -0.08
CA SER A 201 -16.44 16.27 0.69
C SER A 201 -15.58 17.30 1.43
N CYS A 202 -14.28 17.05 1.58
CA CYS A 202 -13.37 17.97 2.26
C CYS A 202 -13.13 19.23 1.45
N SER A 203 -13.23 20.38 2.11
CA SER A 203 -12.86 21.68 1.58
C SER A 203 -11.38 21.72 1.19
N ALA A 204 -11.00 22.69 0.35
CA ALA A 204 -9.60 22.89 -0.03
C ALA A 204 -8.68 23.05 1.19
N THR A 205 -9.14 23.75 2.23
CA THR A 205 -8.39 23.93 3.48
C THR A 205 -8.23 22.64 4.26
N GLU A 206 -9.30 21.84 4.40
CA GLU A 206 -9.23 20.55 5.11
C GLU A 206 -8.32 19.56 4.39
N ARG A 207 -8.32 19.56 3.04
CA ARG A 207 -7.42 18.73 2.23
C ARG A 207 -5.95 19.04 2.51
N GLN A 208 -5.59 20.29 2.80
CA GLN A 208 -4.21 20.67 3.14
C GLN A 208 -3.69 19.94 4.38
N TYR A 209 -4.57 19.40 5.23
CA TYR A 209 -4.14 18.57 6.35
C TYR A 209 -3.23 17.43 5.85
N TRP A 210 -3.58 16.70 4.79
CA TRP A 210 -2.77 15.60 4.23
C TRP A 210 -1.38 16.01 3.75
N PHE A 211 -1.20 17.29 3.45
CA PHE A 211 0.02 17.85 2.90
C PHE A 211 0.86 18.59 3.95
N ARG A 212 0.65 18.32 5.23
CA ARG A 212 1.58 18.74 6.28
C ARG A 212 2.82 17.85 6.31
N ASN A 213 3.95 18.41 6.74
CA ASN A 213 5.11 17.61 7.09
C ASN A 213 4.89 16.97 8.46
N ILE A 214 5.13 15.66 8.55
CA ILE A 214 4.98 14.87 9.77
C ILE A 214 6.25 14.06 9.92
N ALA A 215 6.87 14.08 11.10
CA ALA A 215 8.01 13.22 11.36
C ALA A 215 7.57 11.75 11.25
N GLY A 216 8.39 10.86 10.69
CA GLY A 216 8.04 9.44 10.61
C GLY A 216 7.80 8.73 11.96
N SER A 217 8.19 9.36 13.08
CA SER A 217 7.87 8.92 14.44
C SER A 217 6.51 9.42 14.96
N GLU A 218 5.87 10.33 14.24
CA GLU A 218 4.60 10.96 14.63
C GLU A 218 3.44 10.32 13.83
N PRO A 219 2.37 9.85 14.50
CA PRO A 219 1.22 9.30 13.80
C PRO A 219 0.48 10.41 13.06
N PHE A 220 -0.10 10.08 11.91
CA PHE A 220 -0.99 10.98 11.17
C PHE A 220 -2.15 11.51 12.03
N GLY A 221 -2.66 10.69 12.93
CA GLY A 221 -3.79 11.04 13.78
C GLY A 221 -5.03 10.22 13.44
N GLN A 222 -5.98 10.18 14.38
CA GLN A 222 -7.26 9.52 14.17
C GLN A 222 -8.13 10.38 13.28
N MET A 223 -8.64 9.88 12.16
CA MET A 223 -9.64 10.61 11.38
C MET A 223 -11.01 10.58 12.06
N THR A 224 -11.74 11.70 12.04
CA THR A 224 -13.11 11.78 12.60
C THR A 224 -14.06 10.78 11.94
N GLU A 225 -14.86 10.09 12.75
CA GLU A 225 -15.99 9.28 12.27
C GLU A 225 -17.06 10.15 11.54
N PRO A 226 -17.92 9.54 10.69
CA PRO A 226 -18.69 10.23 9.64
C PRO A 226 -19.48 11.49 10.03
N PRO A 227 -19.74 12.41 9.07
CA PRO A 227 -19.39 12.34 7.65
C PRO A 227 -18.07 13.02 7.28
N GLY A 228 -17.41 12.51 6.24
CA GLY A 228 -16.38 13.24 5.49
C GLY A 228 -14.94 12.89 5.82
N TYR A 229 -14.59 12.43 7.03
CA TYR A 229 -13.18 12.13 7.39
C TYR A 229 -12.23 13.26 6.92
N CYS A 230 -12.51 14.52 7.26
CA CYS A 230 -11.77 15.67 6.73
C CYS A 230 -10.76 16.26 7.71
N GLU A 231 -10.93 15.97 8.99
CA GLU A 231 -10.05 16.42 10.05
C GLU A 231 -9.74 15.24 10.99
N PRO A 232 -8.63 15.29 11.72
CA PRO A 232 -8.40 14.34 12.79
C PRO A 232 -9.37 14.62 13.97
N GLU A 233 -9.69 13.60 14.76
CA GLU A 233 -10.38 13.79 16.04
C GLU A 233 -9.56 14.66 16.97
N ALA A 234 -10.23 15.35 17.91
CA ALA A 234 -9.58 16.13 18.95
C ALA A 234 -9.73 15.41 20.30
N PRO A 235 -8.63 15.01 20.98
CA PRO A 235 -7.23 15.12 20.56
C PRO A 235 -6.87 14.16 19.41
N PRO A 236 -5.86 14.51 18.57
CA PRO A 236 -5.49 13.72 17.39
C PRO A 236 -4.92 12.34 17.74
N VAL A 237 -4.57 12.12 19.02
CA VAL A 237 -4.04 10.86 19.55
C VAL A 237 -5.04 10.20 20.48
N ALA A 238 -5.50 9.00 20.11
CA ALA A 238 -6.41 8.22 20.93
C ALA A 238 -5.71 7.37 22.00
N SER A 239 -6.51 6.93 22.96
CA SER A 239 -6.22 5.82 23.85
C SER A 239 -7.12 4.64 23.45
N PRO A 240 -6.59 3.46 23.08
CA PRO A 240 -5.19 3.00 23.09
C PRO A 240 -4.27 3.71 22.08
N PRO A 241 -2.93 3.67 22.29
CA PRO A 241 -1.98 4.50 21.55
C PRO A 241 -1.98 4.20 20.05
N MET A 242 -1.78 5.24 19.26
CA MET A 242 -1.44 5.10 17.85
C MET A 242 0.08 5.01 17.67
N ARG A 243 0.50 4.16 16.74
CA ARG A 243 1.89 3.98 16.35
C ARG A 243 2.07 4.46 14.92
N ALA A 244 2.92 5.45 14.73
CA ALA A 244 3.45 5.77 13.41
C ALA A 244 4.27 4.57 12.91
N LEU A 245 4.15 4.27 11.63
CA LEU A 245 4.89 3.19 10.98
C LEU A 245 5.97 3.72 10.04
N ASP A 246 6.47 4.91 10.35
CA ASP A 246 7.61 5.53 9.68
C ASP A 246 7.48 5.52 8.15
N TYR A 247 6.34 6.04 7.68
CA TYR A 247 5.95 6.11 6.27
C TYR A 247 5.76 4.74 5.55
N SER A 248 5.81 3.60 6.25
CA SER A 248 5.69 2.28 5.63
C SER A 248 4.26 1.74 5.61
N LEU A 249 3.55 2.01 4.53
CA LEU A 249 2.25 1.38 4.23
C LEU A 249 2.37 -0.14 4.05
N GLN A 250 3.56 -0.65 3.68
CA GLN A 250 3.83 -2.08 3.57
C GLN A 250 3.86 -2.76 4.94
N VAL A 251 4.49 -2.14 5.94
CA VAL A 251 4.42 -2.61 7.34
C VAL A 251 2.99 -2.53 7.84
N GLN A 252 2.27 -1.44 7.57
CA GLN A 252 0.85 -1.30 7.92
C GLN A 252 0.02 -2.45 7.36
N ARG A 253 0.22 -2.82 6.09
CA ARG A 253 -0.49 -3.94 5.48
C ARG A 253 -0.12 -5.29 6.07
N GLY A 254 1.16 -5.52 6.40
CA GLY A 254 1.58 -6.72 7.12
C GLY A 254 0.90 -6.86 8.48
N LEU A 255 0.86 -5.76 9.25
CA LEU A 255 0.19 -5.69 10.54
C LEU A 255 -1.33 -5.88 10.43
N VAL A 256 -1.98 -5.25 9.44
CA VAL A 256 -3.42 -5.47 9.18
C VAL A 256 -3.71 -6.94 8.92
N ASN A 257 -2.89 -7.59 8.08
CA ASN A 257 -3.08 -9.00 7.77
C ASN A 257 -2.86 -9.89 8.99
N GLY A 258 -1.80 -9.66 9.75
CA GLY A 258 -1.42 -10.50 10.88
C GLY A 258 -2.25 -10.27 12.15
N VAL A 259 -2.54 -9.02 12.48
CA VAL A 259 -3.17 -8.62 13.75
C VAL A 259 -4.68 -8.42 13.58
N ALA A 260 -5.11 -7.59 12.63
CA ALA A 260 -6.53 -7.26 12.48
C ALA A 260 -7.32 -8.39 11.81
N LEU A 261 -6.76 -9.00 10.77
CA LEU A 261 -7.41 -10.08 10.03
C LEU A 261 -7.04 -11.49 10.54
N ASN A 262 -6.04 -11.59 11.43
CA ASN A 262 -5.54 -12.85 11.98
C ASN A 262 -5.22 -13.89 10.89
N HIS A 263 -4.65 -13.44 9.76
CA HIS A 263 -4.24 -14.35 8.71
C HIS A 263 -3.00 -15.14 9.15
N ALA A 264 -3.11 -16.46 9.11
CA ALA A 264 -1.98 -17.33 9.35
C ALA A 264 -0.88 -17.08 8.30
N ASN A 265 0.38 -17.11 8.73
CA ASN A 265 1.50 -16.99 7.81
C ASN A 265 1.56 -18.22 6.89
N PRO A 266 1.32 -18.07 5.57
CA PRO A 266 1.25 -19.19 4.65
C PRO A 266 2.61 -19.87 4.46
N CYS A 267 3.70 -19.21 4.85
CA CYS A 267 5.06 -19.74 4.76
C CYS A 267 5.42 -20.67 5.92
N LEU A 268 4.63 -20.73 7.00
CA LEU A 268 4.95 -21.59 8.16
C LEU A 268 5.09 -23.06 7.78
N GLY A 269 4.24 -23.56 6.87
CA GLY A 269 4.33 -24.94 6.37
C GLY A 269 5.57 -25.22 5.50
N HIS A 270 6.32 -24.19 5.13
CA HIS A 270 7.52 -24.29 4.29
C HIS A 270 8.83 -24.10 5.08
N ILE A 271 8.77 -23.72 6.35
CA ILE A 271 9.96 -23.60 7.21
C ILE A 271 10.32 -25.00 7.73
N PRO A 272 11.55 -25.48 7.52
CA PRO A 272 12.01 -26.75 8.09
C PRO A 272 11.78 -26.78 9.62
N PRO A 273 11.20 -27.85 10.18
CA PRO A 273 10.83 -27.91 11.60
C PRO A 273 11.99 -27.68 12.59
N ASP A 274 13.22 -27.93 12.17
CA ASP A 274 14.48 -27.75 12.90
C ASP A 274 14.97 -26.30 12.92
N HIS A 275 14.39 -25.43 12.10
CA HIS A 275 14.66 -23.98 12.07
C HIS A 275 13.60 -23.17 12.84
N LEU A 276 12.61 -23.84 13.44
CA LEU A 276 11.57 -23.24 14.27
C LEU A 276 12.01 -23.21 15.74
N PRO A 277 11.99 -22.06 16.45
CA PRO A 277 12.37 -22.00 17.86
C PRO A 277 11.49 -22.88 18.76
N ASP A 278 12.07 -23.38 19.88
CA ASP A 278 11.58 -24.37 20.85
C ASP A 278 10.12 -24.24 21.41
N ALA A 279 9.34 -23.25 20.97
CA ALA A 279 7.92 -23.07 21.25
C ALA A 279 6.99 -23.84 20.30
N GLU A 280 7.43 -24.16 19.08
CA GLU A 280 6.63 -24.85 18.05
C GLU A 280 6.30 -26.31 18.40
N ARG A 281 7.17 -26.98 19.17
CA ARG A 281 6.87 -28.28 19.81
C ARG A 281 5.65 -28.22 20.75
N ARG A 282 5.29 -27.03 21.26
CA ARG A 282 4.09 -26.82 22.12
C ARG A 282 2.85 -26.40 21.33
N ARG A 283 2.99 -25.73 20.17
CA ARG A 283 1.84 -25.34 19.33
C ARG A 283 1.39 -26.43 18.36
N MET A 284 2.29 -27.24 17.79
CA MET A 284 1.92 -28.47 17.07
C MET A 284 1.14 -29.47 17.95
N MET A 285 1.37 -29.46 19.27
CA MET A 285 0.61 -30.25 20.24
C MET A 285 -0.81 -29.71 20.53
N MET A 286 -1.10 -28.44 20.21
CA MET A 286 -2.46 -27.86 20.28
C MET A 286 -3.26 -28.03 18.98
N ALA A 287 -2.60 -28.35 17.86
CA ALA A 287 -3.28 -28.72 16.62
C ALA A 287 -3.92 -30.13 16.64
N LEU A 288 -3.73 -30.94 17.69
CA LEU A 288 -4.15 -32.36 17.72
C LEU A 288 -4.77 -32.82 19.07
N LYS A 289 -5.56 -31.97 19.75
CA LYS A 289 -6.57 -32.45 20.73
C LYS A 289 -7.99 -32.16 20.24
N GLN A 290 -8.34 -33.03 19.31
CA GLN A 290 -9.60 -33.31 18.65
C GLN A 290 -10.83 -33.42 19.57
N GLY A 291 -11.97 -32.99 19.03
CA GLY A 291 -13.32 -33.32 19.49
C GLY A 291 -14.38 -32.66 18.60
N ASP A 292 -14.58 -33.21 17.39
CA ASP A 292 -15.69 -32.95 16.46
C ASP A 292 -16.03 -31.49 16.11
N ILE A 293 -15.24 -30.89 15.22
CA ILE A 293 -15.73 -29.75 14.42
C ILE A 293 -16.26 -30.34 13.11
N GLU A 294 -17.57 -30.26 12.89
CA GLU A 294 -18.19 -30.63 11.62
C GLU A 294 -17.50 -29.90 10.46
N ARG A 295 -17.25 -30.62 9.35
CA ARG A 295 -16.77 -29.99 8.12
C ARG A 295 -17.80 -28.93 7.71
N LYS A 296 -17.46 -27.64 7.84
CA LYS A 296 -18.25 -26.54 7.25
C LYS A 296 -18.45 -26.89 5.77
N ARG A 297 -19.72 -26.96 5.35
CA ARG A 297 -20.11 -27.34 4.01
C ARG A 297 -19.86 -26.15 3.09
N TRP A 298 -18.80 -26.23 2.30
CA TRP A 298 -18.56 -25.29 1.21
C TRP A 298 -19.63 -25.51 0.15
N VAL A 299 -20.30 -24.43 -0.26
CA VAL A 299 -21.22 -24.46 -1.39
C VAL A 299 -20.66 -23.53 -2.44
N GLU A 300 -20.34 -24.07 -3.61
CA GLU A 300 -20.11 -23.26 -4.80
C GLU A 300 -21.45 -22.65 -5.22
N GLU A 301 -21.60 -21.35 -5.10
CA GLU A 301 -22.63 -20.62 -5.82
C GLU A 301 -22.02 -19.91 -7.02
N SER A 302 -22.43 -20.39 -8.20
CA SER A 302 -22.18 -19.76 -9.47
C SER A 302 -23.22 -18.66 -9.69
N VAL A 303 -22.76 -17.42 -9.85
CA VAL A 303 -23.57 -16.39 -10.49
C VAL A 303 -22.71 -15.70 -11.54
N ARG A 304 -23.07 -15.87 -12.80
CA ARG A 304 -22.35 -15.36 -13.98
C ARG A 304 -22.22 -13.84 -13.90
N SER A 305 -21.01 -13.27 -13.76
CA SER A 305 -20.64 -11.82 -13.88
C SER A 305 -19.12 -11.55 -13.64
N PRO A 306 -18.47 -10.47 -14.15
CA PRO A 306 -17.04 -10.46 -14.52
C PRO A 306 -16.06 -9.78 -13.54
N LEU A 307 -15.90 -10.26 -12.31
CA LEU A 307 -14.78 -9.88 -11.41
C LEU A 307 -14.18 -11.11 -10.69
N PRO A 308 -12.89 -11.08 -10.26
CA PRO A 308 -12.22 -12.22 -9.63
C PRO A 308 -12.89 -12.66 -8.32
N GLN A 309 -12.94 -13.99 -8.14
CA GLN A 309 -13.67 -14.67 -7.08
C GLN A 309 -12.89 -14.65 -5.75
N ALA A 310 -13.59 -14.45 -4.63
CA ALA A 310 -13.05 -14.70 -3.30
C ALA A 310 -13.83 -15.82 -2.60
N LEU A 311 -13.12 -16.74 -1.96
CA LEU A 311 -13.67 -17.69 -0.98
C LEU A 311 -13.92 -16.93 0.33
N ARG A 312 -15.14 -17.03 0.87
CA ARG A 312 -15.50 -16.47 2.18
C ARG A 312 -15.80 -17.60 3.15
N ALA A 313 -15.11 -17.63 4.29
CA ALA A 313 -15.57 -18.37 5.45
C ALA A 313 -16.77 -17.64 6.04
N VAL A 314 -17.88 -18.33 6.22
CA VAL A 314 -19.08 -17.76 6.87
C VAL A 314 -18.73 -17.51 8.33
N ASP A 315 -18.69 -16.24 8.74
CA ASP A 315 -19.00 -15.77 10.09
C ASP A 315 -19.60 -14.34 9.97
N GLU A 316 -20.52 -14.03 10.89
CA GLU A 316 -21.58 -13.02 10.82
C GLU A 316 -21.10 -11.56 10.96
N LEU A 317 -20.36 -11.03 9.98
CA LEU A 317 -20.10 -9.59 9.87
C LEU A 317 -21.24 -8.86 9.14
N PRO A 318 -21.65 -7.66 9.61
CA PRO A 318 -22.73 -6.90 8.98
C PRO A 318 -22.38 -6.50 7.54
N SER A 319 -23.40 -6.44 6.68
CA SER A 319 -23.25 -6.16 5.24
C SER A 319 -22.78 -4.72 4.98
N TRP A 320 -22.23 -4.47 3.79
CA TRP A 320 -21.81 -3.14 3.32
C TRP A 320 -22.91 -2.06 3.43
N ASN A 321 -24.17 -2.49 3.43
CA ASN A 321 -25.34 -1.64 3.63
C ASN A 321 -25.45 -1.08 5.06
N ALA A 322 -24.99 -1.83 6.07
CA ALA A 322 -25.03 -1.44 7.48
C ALA A 322 -23.94 -0.43 7.87
N VAL A 323 -22.95 -0.20 7.01
CA VAL A 323 -21.85 0.76 7.20
C VAL A 323 -21.88 1.92 6.20
N GLY A 324 -23.01 2.11 5.49
CA GLY A 324 -23.27 3.33 4.71
C GLY A 324 -22.43 3.49 3.44
N MET A 325 -21.88 2.40 2.89
CA MET A 325 -21.10 2.42 1.65
C MET A 325 -21.85 1.69 0.53
N GLU A 326 -22.77 2.39 -0.15
CA GLU A 326 -23.30 1.95 -1.46
C GLU A 326 -22.68 2.81 -2.58
N PRO A 327 -22.30 2.21 -3.73
CA PRO A 327 -22.10 2.93 -4.98
C PRO A 327 -23.42 3.38 -5.60
N ASP A 328 -23.34 4.40 -6.46
CA ASP A 328 -24.43 5.06 -7.17
C ASP A 328 -25.45 4.09 -7.80
N PRO A 329 -26.77 4.36 -7.67
CA PRO A 329 -27.84 3.51 -8.19
C PRO A 329 -27.84 3.23 -9.70
N GLU A 330 -27.06 3.93 -10.52
CA GLU A 330 -26.90 3.58 -11.94
C GLU A 330 -25.98 2.37 -12.18
N ILE A 331 -25.31 1.85 -11.15
CA ILE A 331 -24.49 0.61 -11.22
C ILE A 331 -25.34 -0.64 -10.88
N LYS A 332 -26.67 -0.61 -11.07
CA LYS A 332 -27.59 -1.72 -10.71
C LYS A 332 -27.96 -2.69 -11.83
N GLU A 333 -27.54 -2.49 -13.07
CA GLU A 333 -27.94 -3.40 -14.17
C GLU A 333 -26.88 -4.41 -14.64
N VAL A 334 -25.67 -4.37 -14.09
CA VAL A 334 -24.61 -5.32 -14.45
C VAL A 334 -24.34 -6.28 -13.29
N TYR A 335 -25.39 -7.07 -13.06
CA TYR A 335 -25.47 -8.40 -12.43
C TYR A 335 -26.07 -8.53 -11.02
N PRO A 336 -27.21 -9.25 -10.91
CA PRO A 336 -27.78 -9.69 -9.65
C PRO A 336 -27.02 -10.91 -9.13
N GLY A 337 -26.80 -10.95 -7.81
CA GLY A 337 -26.29 -12.12 -7.11
C GLY A 337 -24.86 -11.98 -6.59
N ARG A 338 -24.60 -10.93 -5.81
CA ARG A 338 -24.04 -11.01 -4.45
C ARG A 338 -24.65 -9.91 -3.60
#